data_AF-A0A9X2RVB2-F1
#
_entry.id   AF-A0A9X2RVB2-F1
#
_cell.length_a   1.000
_cell.length_b   1.000
_cell.length_c   1.000
_cell.angle_alpha   90.00
_cell.angle_beta   90.00
_cell.angle_gamma   90.00
#
_symmetry.space_group_name_H-M   'P 1'
#
loop_
_entity.id
_entity.type
_entity.pdbx_description
1 polymer ?
#
loop_
_entity_poly.entity_id
_entity_poly.type
_entity_poly.pdbx_seq_one_letter_code
_entity_poly.pdbx_strand_id
1 'polypeptide(L)'
;MNLAEFWRSLSQDAELKVSLAQPAPYEIRWVVPVVLGVVAVLCLTAGSAASILLGVVLLLVTAGTVVWIWRESAVRAASRGAWSTLLYCRRCPNQFPPDKALAA
;
A
#
# COMPACT_ATOMS: atom_id res chain seq x y z
N MET A 1 21.94 11.03 8.39
CA MET A 1 20.58 11.42 8.77
C MET A 1 19.60 10.54 8.02
N ASN A 2 18.59 10.02 8.70
CA ASN A 2 17.63 9.11 8.08
C ASN A 2 16.75 9.90 7.08
N LEU A 3 16.47 9.31 5.92
CA LEU A 3 15.62 9.89 4.87
C LEU A 3 14.24 10.24 5.42
N ALA A 4 13.68 9.42 6.32
CA ALA A 4 12.37 9.66 6.91
C ALA A 4 12.31 10.94 7.76
N GLU A 5 13.36 11.20 8.55
CA GLU A 5 13.47 12.42 9.37
C GLU A 5 13.70 13.64 8.48
N PHE A 6 14.53 13.50 7.44
CA PHE A 6 14.77 14.56 6.47
C PHE A 6 13.49 14.93 5.72
N TRP A 7 12.75 13.95 5.22
CA TRP A 7 11.47 14.17 4.54
C TRP A 7 10.45 14.88 5.43
N ARG A 8 10.36 14.51 6.71
CA ARG A 8 9.49 15.19 7.68
C ARG A 8 9.90 16.64 7.94
N SER A 9 11.20 16.96 7.87
CA SER A 9 11.71 18.32 8.06
C SER A 9 11.50 19.24 6.85
N LEU A 10 11.17 18.71 5.67
CA LEU A 10 10.91 19.51 4.48
C LEU A 10 9.55 20.23 4.56
N SER A 11 9.50 21.47 4.08
CA SER A 11 8.25 22.22 3.91
C SER A 11 7.28 21.48 2.98
N GLN A 12 5.98 21.69 3.14
CA GLN A 12 4.94 21.05 2.34
C GLN A 12 5.10 21.32 0.83
N ASP A 13 5.57 22.52 0.49
CA ASP A 13 5.70 22.99 -0.89
C ASP A 13 7.07 22.67 -1.53
N ALA A 14 7.99 22.03 -0.80
CA ALA A 14 9.29 21.69 -1.35
C ALA A 14 9.16 20.59 -2.42
N GLU A 15 9.66 20.84 -3.63
CA GLU A 15 9.71 19.84 -4.72
C GLU A 15 10.41 18.54 -4.28
N LEU A 16 11.41 18.64 -3.39
CA LEU A 16 12.11 17.50 -2.79
C LEU A 16 11.20 16.60 -1.95
N LYS A 17 10.10 17.12 -1.40
CA LYS A 17 9.17 16.33 -0.61
C LYS A 17 8.33 15.42 -1.51
N VAL A 18 8.04 15.86 -2.73
CA VAL A 18 7.35 15.07 -3.75
C VAL A 18 8.29 14.00 -4.32
N SER A 19 9.53 14.37 -4.64
CA SER A 19 10.49 13.42 -5.22
C SER A 19 10.96 12.34 -4.24
N LEU A 20 10.95 12.63 -2.94
CA LEU A 20 11.28 11.70 -1.87
C LEU A 20 10.03 11.10 -1.20
N ALA A 21 8.86 11.22 -1.81
CA ALA A 21 7.59 10.83 -1.19
C ALA A 21 7.60 9.37 -0.72
N GLN A 22 7.03 9.16 0.47
CA GLN A 22 6.85 7.85 1.04
C GLN A 22 5.85 7.05 0.19
N PRO A 23 6.02 5.73 0.01
CA PRO A 23 5.05 4.91 -0.70
C PRO A 23 3.65 5.03 -0.04
N ALA A 24 2.62 5.31 -0.84
CA ALA A 24 1.28 5.62 -0.36
C ALA A 24 0.69 4.54 0.56
N PRO A 25 -0.08 4.93 1.60
CA PRO A 25 -0.78 3.98 2.47
C PRO A 25 -1.90 3.25 1.71
N TYR A 26 -2.08 1.97 2.04
CA TYR A 26 -2.97 1.05 1.31
C TYR A 26 -4.46 1.18 1.67
N GLU A 27 -4.81 2.05 2.63
CA GLU A 27 -6.13 2.04 3.29
C GLU A 27 -7.29 2.22 2.31
N ILE A 28 -7.13 3.02 1.25
CA ILE A 28 -8.19 3.30 0.27
C ILE A 28 -8.56 2.05 -0.56
N ARG A 29 -7.66 1.07 -0.72
CA ARG A 29 -7.92 -0.12 -1.54
C ARG A 29 -8.82 -1.17 -0.85
N TRP A 30 -9.11 -1.03 0.44
CA TRP A 30 -10.02 -1.94 1.15
C TRP A 30 -11.51 -1.61 0.94
N VAL A 31 -11.84 -0.42 0.46
CA VAL A 31 -13.24 0.00 0.26
C VAL A 31 -13.96 -0.93 -0.72
N VAL A 32 -13.33 -1.23 -1.86
CA VAL A 32 -13.90 -2.09 -2.92
C VAL A 32 -14.21 -3.51 -2.44
N PRO A 33 -13.25 -4.27 -1.86
CA PRO A 33 -13.55 -5.62 -1.39
C PRO A 33 -14.58 -5.65 -0.25
N VAL A 34 -14.61 -4.63 0.61
CA VAL A 34 -15.63 -4.52 1.67
C VAL A 34 -17.02 -4.32 1.06
N VAL A 35 -17.17 -3.38 0.13
CA VAL A 35 -18.46 -3.13 -0.55
C VAL A 35 -18.91 -4.38 -1.32
N LEU A 36 -18.02 -5.02 -2.07
CA LEU A 36 -18.34 -6.26 -2.80
C LEU A 36 -18.78 -7.39 -1.85
N GLY A 37 -18.11 -7.55 -0.71
CA GLY A 37 -18.48 -8.54 0.31
C GLY A 37 -19.88 -8.29 0.87
N VAL A 38 -20.22 -7.05 1.20
CA VAL A 38 -21.56 -6.69 1.69
C VAL A 38 -22.63 -6.98 0.63
N VAL A 39 -22.39 -6.60 -0.63
CA VAL A 39 -23.31 -6.89 -1.74
C VAL A 39 -23.49 -8.39 -1.94
N ALA A 40 -22.41 -9.17 -1.83
CA ALA A 40 -22.47 -10.62 -1.96
C ALA A 40 -23.38 -11.25 -0.89
N VAL A 41 -23.25 -10.82 0.37
CA VAL A 41 -24.09 -11.29 1.48
C VAL A 41 -25.56 -10.94 1.24
N LEU A 42 -25.85 -9.71 0.80
CA LEU A 42 -27.22 -9.29 0.48
C LEU A 42 -27.82 -10.16 -0.63
N CYS A 43 -27.07 -10.46 -1.68
CA CYS A 43 -27.50 -11.34 -2.77
C CYS A 43 -27.81 -12.77 -2.27
N LEU A 44 -27.02 -13.30 -1.33
CA LEU A 44 -27.27 -14.63 -0.74
C LEU A 44 -28.56 -14.68 0.09
N THR A 45 -28.92 -13.58 0.75
CA THR A 45 -30.14 -13.49 1.58
C THR A 45 -31.43 -13.24 0.80
N ALA A 46 -31.35 -12.90 -0.50
CA ALA A 46 -32.50 -12.56 -1.32
C ALA A 46 -33.39 -13.77 -1.71
N GLY A 47 -32.97 -14.99 -1.42
CA GLY A 47 -33.80 -16.20 -1.52
C GLY A 47 -34.08 -16.73 -2.93
N SER A 48 -33.61 -16.05 -3.99
CA SER A 48 -33.73 -16.54 -5.38
C SER A 48 -32.46 -17.28 -5.83
N ALA A 49 -32.61 -18.34 -6.62
CA ALA A 49 -31.48 -19.12 -7.13
C ALA A 49 -30.48 -18.27 -7.96
N ALA A 50 -31.00 -17.30 -8.73
CA ALA A 50 -30.18 -16.37 -9.51
C ALA A 50 -29.36 -15.43 -8.61
N SER A 51 -29.96 -14.93 -7.52
CA SER A 51 -29.29 -14.07 -6.54
C SER A 51 -28.19 -14.84 -5.78
N ILE A 52 -28.44 -16.11 -5.47
CA ILE A 52 -27.45 -16.96 -4.79
C ILE A 52 -26.22 -17.19 -5.67
N LEU A 53 -26.42 -17.55 -6.95
CA LEU A 53 -25.31 -17.71 -7.91
C LEU A 53 -24.49 -16.42 -8.05
N LEU A 54 -25.17 -15.28 -8.16
CA LEU A 54 -24.51 -13.98 -8.25
C LEU A 54 -23.71 -13.65 -6.99
N GLY A 55 -24.25 -13.98 -5.81
CA GLY A 55 -23.56 -13.86 -4.52
C GLY A 55 -22.30 -14.72 -4.43
N VAL A 56 -22.36 -15.97 -4.92
CA VAL A 56 -21.17 -16.86 -4.95
C VAL A 56 -20.08 -16.31 -5.87
N VAL A 57 -20.44 -15.82 -7.06
CA VAL A 57 -19.48 -15.20 -7.98
C VAL A 57 -18.84 -13.96 -7.36
N LEU A 58 -19.63 -13.10 -6.72
CA LEU A 58 -19.14 -11.93 -6.01
C LEU A 58 -18.18 -12.29 -4.88
N LEU A 59 -18.47 -13.35 -4.11
CA LEU A 59 -17.56 -13.86 -3.08
C LEU A 59 -16.23 -14.32 -3.66
N LEU A 60 -16.24 -15.04 -4.79
CA LEU A 60 -15.01 -15.48 -5.45
C LEU A 60 -14.16 -14.30 -5.93
N VAL A 61 -14.79 -13.28 -6.54
CA VAL A 61 -14.12 -12.04 -6.96
C VAL A 61 -13.56 -11.30 -5.75
N THR A 62 -14.32 -11.22 -4.66
CA THR A 62 -13.87 -10.58 -3.42
C THR A 62 -12.68 -11.32 -2.81
N ALA A 63 -12.72 -12.65 -2.74
CA ALA A 63 -11.61 -13.46 -2.26
C ALA A 63 -10.35 -13.27 -3.13
N GLY A 64 -10.49 -13.27 -4.45
CA GLY A 64 -9.39 -13.03 -5.39
C GLY A 64 -8.75 -11.64 -5.19
N THR A 65 -9.57 -10.60 -5.07
CA THR A 65 -9.08 -9.23 -4.82
C THR A 65 -8.39 -9.11 -3.47
N VAL A 66 -8.92 -9.71 -2.40
CA VAL A 66 -8.29 -9.74 -1.07
C VAL A 66 -6.92 -10.43 -1.10
N VAL A 67 -6.80 -11.58 -1.78
CA VAL A 67 -5.52 -12.29 -1.90
C VAL A 67 -4.50 -11.46 -2.70
N TRP A 68 -4.93 -10.82 -3.79
CA TRP A 68 -4.07 -9.95 -4.57
C TRP A 68 -3.59 -8.74 -3.76
N ILE A 69 -4.52 -8.09 -3.07
CA ILE A 69 -4.26 -6.99 -2.13
C ILE A 69 -3.23 -7.42 -1.07
N TRP A 70 -3.44 -8.59 -0.48
CA TRP A 70 -2.56 -9.10 0.56
C TRP A 70 -1.13 -9.36 0.04
N ARG A 71 -0.99 -9.97 -1.14
CA ARG A 71 0.32 -10.18 -1.77
C ARG A 71 1.04 -8.86 -2.05
N GLU A 72 0.34 -7.87 -2.60
CA GLU A 72 0.92 -6.55 -2.84
C GLU A 72 1.29 -5.82 -1.53
N SER A 73 0.50 -6.02 -0.47
CA SER A 73 0.74 -5.38 0.82
C SER A 73 2.08 -5.80 1.42
N ALA A 74 2.49 -7.06 1.27
CA ALA A 74 3.78 -7.55 1.76
C ALA A 74 4.95 -6.92 1.00
N VAL A 75 4.88 -6.86 -0.34
CA VAL A 75 5.91 -6.26 -1.18
C VAL A 75 6.06 -4.75 -0.88
N ARG A 76 4.95 -4.05 -0.65
CA ARG A 76 4.98 -2.61 -0.35
C ARG A 76 5.27 -2.30 1.12
N ALA A 77 4.97 -3.21 2.04
CA ALA A 77 5.45 -3.10 3.42
C ALA A 77 6.97 -3.22 3.46
N ALA A 78 7.54 -4.17 2.71
CA ALA A 78 8.98 -4.29 2.55
C ALA A 78 9.61 -3.02 1.92
N SER A 79 8.99 -2.45 0.88
CA SER A 79 9.51 -1.22 0.27
C SER A 79 9.41 0.01 1.18
N ARG A 80 8.36 0.12 2.01
CA ARG A 80 8.26 1.17 3.04
C ARG A 80 9.31 1.00 4.14
N GLY A 81 9.53 -0.24 4.59
CA GLY A 81 10.59 -0.56 5.54
C GLY A 81 11.97 -0.24 4.99
N ALA A 82 12.24 -0.60 3.74
CA ALA A 82 13.48 -0.22 3.05
C ALA A 82 13.61 1.31 2.98
N TRP A 83 12.57 2.03 2.52
CA TRP A 83 12.58 3.49 2.42
C TRP A 83 12.86 4.16 3.76
N SER A 84 12.30 3.68 4.87
CA SER A 84 12.51 4.26 6.20
C SER A 84 13.91 4.01 6.78
N THR A 85 14.70 3.14 6.14
CA THR A 85 16.09 2.88 6.52
C THR A 85 17.10 3.56 5.62
N LEU A 86 16.66 4.15 4.50
CA LEU A 86 17.53 4.88 3.58
C LEU A 86 18.15 6.10 4.27
N LEU A 87 19.41 6.35 3.95
CA LEU A 87 20.13 7.55 4.34
C LEU A 87 20.10 8.54 3.18
N TYR A 88 19.96 9.83 3.51
CA TYR A 88 20.02 10.91 2.55
C TYR A 88 21.24 11.80 2.81
N CYS A 89 22.04 12.05 1.78
CA CYS A 89 23.15 13.00 1.85
C CYS A 89 22.66 14.40 1.47
N ARG A 90 22.96 15.40 2.30
CA ARG A 90 22.58 16.80 2.01
C ARG A 90 23.48 17.49 0.99
N ARG A 91 24.71 16.99 0.83
CA ARG A 91 25.73 17.59 -0.04
C ARG A 91 25.74 16.99 -1.44
N CYS A 92 25.39 15.71 -1.52
CA CYS A 92 25.20 14.98 -2.77
C CYS A 92 23.76 14.45 -2.74
N PRO A 93 22.88 14.77 -3.70
CA PRO A 93 21.46 14.37 -3.67
C PRO A 93 21.24 12.88 -3.96
N ASN A 94 22.07 12.02 -3.36
CA ASN A 94 21.98 10.57 -3.46
C ASN A 94 21.32 9.97 -2.21
N GLN A 95 20.63 8.86 -2.46
CA GLN A 95 20.04 7.98 -1.45
C GLN A 95 20.91 6.73 -1.35
N PHE A 96 21.17 6.28 -0.12
CA PHE A 96 21.99 5.09 0.09
C PHE A 96 21.35 4.20 1.16
N PRO A 97 21.39 2.87 0.97
CA PRO A 97 21.01 1.97 2.03
C PRO A 97 22.14 1.91 3.09
N PRO A 98 21.80 1.66 4.36
CA PRO A 98 22.73 1.82 5.49
C PRO A 98 23.90 0.82 5.45
N ASP A 99 23.70 -0.35 4.87
CA ASP A 99 24.72 -1.37 4.60
C ASP A 99 25.85 -0.86 3.69
N LYS A 100 25.53 0.01 2.74
CA LYS A 100 26.54 0.63 1.85
C LYS A 100 27.26 1.82 2.48
N ALA A 101 26.75 2.36 3.60
CA ALA A 101 27.38 3.47 4.29
C ALA A 101 28.53 3.05 5.21
N LEU A 102 28.58 1.78 5.62
CA LEU A 102 29.62 1.21 6.49
C LEU A 102 30.76 0.51 5.72
N ALA A 103 30.60 0.32 4.40
CA ALA A 103 31.57 -0.34 3.53
C ALA A 103 32.59 0.62 2.89
N ALA A 104 32.67 1.87 3.38
CA ALA A 104 33.55 2.93 2.89
C ALA A 104 34.57 3.32 3.96
#